data_AF-A0A2U2EKN8-F1
#
_entry.id   AF-A0A2U2EKN8-F1
#
_cell.length_a   1.000
_cell.length_b   1.000
_cell.length_c   1.000
_cell.angle_alpha   90.00
_cell.angle_beta   90.00
_cell.angle_gamma   90.00
#
_symmetry.space_group_name_H-M   'P 1'
#
loop_
_entity.id
_entity.type
_entity.pdbx_description
1 polymer ?
#
loop_
_entity_poly.entity_id
_entity_poly.type
_entity_poly.pdbx_seq_one_letter_code
_entity_poly.pdbx_strand_id
1 'polypeptide(L)'
;MEYLLIIPGKLPNLNDYISAERANKYKGAKLKGESEDIVSRCIRQQLKGVHITKPVSMAYVWHEPNKRRDLDNISSFGRKVIQDALVNSGVLENDGWQNIRGFNDEFKVSKDEPRIEVHIFEVER
;
A
#
# COMPACT_ATOMS: atom_id res chain seq x y z
N MET A 1 19.21 3.52 -1.84
CA MET A 1 18.93 2.47 -0.82
C MET A 1 17.62 1.81 -1.21
N GLU A 2 17.46 0.52 -0.93
CA GLU A 2 16.21 -0.22 -1.19
C GLU A 2 15.65 -0.77 0.12
N TYR A 3 14.34 -0.71 0.26
CA TYR A 3 13.59 -1.29 1.37
C TYR A 3 12.46 -2.15 0.83
N LEU A 4 12.14 -3.23 1.56
CA LEU A 4 11.01 -4.10 1.26
C LEU A 4 10.03 -4.10 2.43
N LEU A 5 8.76 -3.89 2.14
CA LEU A 5 7.64 -4.09 3.04
C LEU A 5 6.74 -5.19 2.49
N ILE A 6 6.49 -6.23 3.30
CA ILE A 6 5.57 -7.31 2.96
C ILE A 6 4.29 -7.17 3.78
N ILE A 7 3.14 -7.09 3.11
CA ILE A 7 1.83 -7.07 3.75
C ILE A 7 1.16 -8.42 3.47
N PRO A 8 0.94 -9.27 4.49
CA PRO A 8 0.32 -10.57 4.29
C PRO A 8 -1.15 -10.44 3.90
N GLY A 9 -1.61 -11.33 3.03
CA GLY A 9 -2.98 -11.33 2.54
C GLY A 9 -3.23 -10.28 1.46
N LYS A 10 -4.46 -9.77 1.42
CA LYS A 10 -4.89 -8.76 0.45
C LYS A 10 -5.61 -7.62 1.14
N LEU A 11 -5.54 -6.44 0.55
CA LEU A 11 -6.36 -5.31 0.94
C LEU A 11 -7.71 -5.34 0.21
N PRO A 12 -8.75 -4.68 0.76
CA PRO A 12 -9.97 -4.38 0.01
C PRO A 12 -9.66 -3.73 -1.35
N ASN A 13 -10.50 -3.96 -2.35
CA ASN A 13 -10.34 -3.28 -3.63
C ASN A 13 -11.05 -1.91 -3.63
N LEU A 14 -10.87 -1.15 -4.72
CA LEU A 14 -11.50 0.15 -4.88
C LEU A 14 -13.04 0.08 -4.83
N ASN A 15 -13.64 -0.95 -5.44
CA ASN A 15 -15.10 -1.12 -5.42
C ASN A 15 -15.64 -1.41 -4.01
N ASP A 16 -14.90 -2.12 -3.16
CA ASP A 16 -15.24 -2.39 -1.76
C ASP A 16 -15.31 -1.06 -0.99
N TYR A 17 -14.31 -0.20 -1.21
CA TYR A 17 -14.26 1.14 -0.61
C TYR A 17 -15.38 2.06 -1.12
N ILE A 18 -15.61 2.13 -2.44
CA ILE A 18 -16.68 2.95 -3.03
C ILE A 18 -18.05 2.50 -2.51
N SER A 19 -18.27 1.18 -2.44
CA SER A 19 -19.50 0.61 -1.89
C SER A 19 -19.70 0.99 -0.42
N ALA A 20 -18.63 0.94 0.38
CA ALA A 20 -18.66 1.33 1.79
C ALA A 20 -18.97 2.82 1.97
N GLU A 21 -18.31 3.70 1.20
CA GLU A 21 -18.54 5.15 1.19
C GLU A 21 -19.98 5.50 0.78
N ARG A 22 -20.51 4.84 -0.26
CA ARG A 22 -21.91 5.04 -0.71
C ARG A 22 -22.94 4.55 0.30
N ALA A 23 -22.61 3.53 1.09
CA ALA A 23 -23.51 3.03 2.13
C ALA A 23 -23.54 3.99 3.34
N ASN A 24 -22.38 4.43 3.82
CA ASN A 24 -22.25 5.39 4.92
C ASN A 24 -20.80 5.88 5.04
N LYS A 25 -20.58 7.20 5.15
CA LYS A 25 -19.25 7.79 5.38
C LYS A 25 -18.46 7.16 6.54
N TYR A 26 -19.14 6.73 7.61
CA TYR A 26 -18.49 6.08 8.75
C TYR A 26 -18.00 4.67 8.41
N LYS A 27 -18.68 3.96 7.49
CA LYS A 27 -18.25 2.64 7.03
C LYS A 27 -17.01 2.74 6.16
N GLY A 28 -16.98 3.68 5.22
CA GLY A 28 -15.81 3.87 4.38
C GLY A 28 -14.60 4.38 5.19
N ALA A 29 -14.79 5.32 6.11
CA ALA A 29 -13.76 5.74 7.05
C ALA A 29 -13.22 4.57 7.90
N LYS A 30 -14.11 3.71 8.39
CA LYS A 30 -13.73 2.51 9.15
C LYS A 30 -12.92 1.53 8.29
N LEU A 31 -13.37 1.23 7.07
CA LEU A 31 -12.68 0.32 6.15
C LEU A 31 -11.27 0.83 5.79
N LYS A 32 -11.13 2.13 5.56
CA LYS A 32 -9.83 2.78 5.34
C LYS A 32 -8.94 2.66 6.58
N GLY A 33 -9.44 3.03 7.75
CA GLY A 33 -8.69 2.95 9.01
C GLY A 33 -8.23 1.53 9.35
N GLU A 34 -9.10 0.52 9.20
CA GLU A 34 -8.74 -0.89 9.44
C GLU A 34 -7.65 -1.37 8.46
N SER A 35 -7.71 -0.92 7.20
CA SER A 35 -6.70 -1.24 6.19
C SER A 35 -5.35 -0.57 6.52
N GLU A 36 -5.36 0.71 6.91
CA GLU A 36 -4.17 1.44 7.33
C GLU A 36 -3.54 0.85 8.59
N ASP A 37 -4.35 0.38 9.54
CA ASP A 37 -3.88 -0.28 10.76
C ASP A 37 -3.12 -1.57 10.47
N ILE A 38 -3.61 -2.38 9.51
CA ILE A 38 -2.93 -3.60 9.06
C ILE A 38 -1.56 -3.24 8.49
N VAL A 39 -1.50 -2.27 7.58
CA VAL A 39 -0.24 -1.86 6.95
C VAL A 39 0.72 -1.25 7.96
N SER A 40 0.22 -0.38 8.85
CA SER A 40 1.03 0.27 9.89
C SER A 40 1.66 -0.73 10.86
N ARG A 41 0.96 -1.82 11.20
CA ARG A 41 1.56 -2.91 12.00
C ARG A 41 2.71 -3.58 11.26
N CYS A 42 2.56 -3.84 9.97
CA CYS A 42 3.62 -4.42 9.14
C CYS A 42 4.83 -3.49 9.06
N ILE A 43 4.61 -2.19 8.84
CA ILE A 43 5.66 -1.16 8.80
C ILE A 43 6.43 -1.12 10.12
N ARG A 44 5.73 -1.06 11.26
CA ARG A 44 6.38 -1.00 12.59
C ARG A 44 7.22 -2.24 12.90
N GLN A 45 6.88 -3.39 12.32
CA GLN A 45 7.63 -4.63 12.49
C GLN A 45 8.85 -4.71 11.56
N GLN A 46 8.70 -4.31 10.29
CA GLN A 46 9.69 -4.56 9.24
C GLN A 46 10.61 -3.36 8.96
N LEU A 47 10.12 -2.14 9.14
CA LEU A 47 10.82 -0.88 8.83
C LEU A 47 11.09 -0.05 10.10
N LYS A 48 11.31 -0.73 11.23
CA LYS A 48 11.53 -0.05 12.51
C LYS A 48 12.76 0.86 12.44
N GLY A 49 12.56 2.15 12.72
CA GLY A 49 13.62 3.16 12.73
C GLY A 49 14.05 3.65 11.34
N VAL A 50 13.37 3.21 10.28
CA VAL A 50 13.59 3.73 8.92
C VAL A 50 12.91 5.08 8.79
N HIS A 51 13.66 6.08 8.32
CA HIS A 51 13.15 7.42 8.00
C HIS A 51 13.81 7.91 6.72
N ILE A 52 13.04 8.01 5.64
CA ILE A 52 13.54 8.31 4.30
C ILE A 52 13.28 9.79 3.97
N THR A 53 14.36 10.54 3.76
CA THR A 53 14.33 11.99 3.47
C THR A 53 14.60 12.32 2.00
N LYS A 54 14.98 11.31 1.21
CA LYS A 54 15.15 11.42 -0.25
C LYS A 54 13.86 11.06 -0.97
N PRO A 55 13.65 11.57 -2.20
CA PRO A 55 12.57 11.08 -3.04
C PRO A 55 12.71 9.59 -3.28
N VAL A 56 11.59 8.89 -3.46
CA VAL A 56 11.54 7.46 -3.72
C VAL A 56 10.81 7.14 -5.01
N SER A 57 11.18 6.03 -5.63
CA SER A 57 10.35 5.29 -6.58
C SER A 57 9.80 4.05 -5.88
N MET A 58 8.56 3.66 -6.16
CA MET A 58 7.92 2.51 -5.51
C MET A 58 7.54 1.43 -6.52
N ALA A 59 7.75 0.17 -6.19
CA ALA A 59 7.22 -0.95 -6.95
C ALA A 59 6.32 -1.82 -6.08
N TYR A 60 5.12 -2.10 -6.57
CA TYR A 60 4.13 -2.92 -5.89
C TYR A 60 3.97 -4.24 -6.63
N VAL A 61 4.12 -5.36 -5.93
CA VAL A 61 3.80 -6.68 -6.46
C VAL A 61 2.58 -7.22 -5.72
N TRP A 62 1.47 -7.32 -6.43
CA TRP A 62 0.18 -7.77 -5.90
C TRP A 62 0.03 -9.27 -6.15
N HIS A 63 0.17 -10.08 -5.10
CA HIS A 63 -0.05 -11.52 -5.15
C HIS A 63 -1.50 -11.83 -4.77
N GLU A 64 -2.35 -12.02 -5.78
CA GLU A 64 -3.77 -12.32 -5.59
C GLU A 64 -4.04 -13.83 -5.56
N PRO A 65 -5.03 -14.30 -4.77
CA PRO A 65 -5.37 -15.72 -4.73
C PRO A 65 -6.01 -16.23 -6.03
N ASN A 66 -6.55 -15.33 -6.86
CA ASN A 66 -7.17 -15.62 -8.14
C ASN A 66 -7.31 -14.33 -8.98
N LYS A 67 -7.69 -14.48 -10.25
CA LYS A 67 -7.84 -13.36 -11.21
C LYS A 67 -9.27 -12.79 -11.28
N ARG A 68 -10.04 -12.80 -10.18
CA ARG A 68 -11.44 -12.31 -10.19
C ARG A 68 -11.56 -10.80 -10.09
N ARG A 69 -10.54 -10.11 -9.57
CA ARG A 69 -10.51 -8.65 -9.42
C ARG A 69 -9.67 -8.05 -10.55
N ASP A 70 -10.14 -6.94 -11.10
CA ASP A 70 -9.41 -6.19 -12.11
C ASP A 70 -8.18 -5.50 -11.51
N LEU A 71 -7.14 -5.29 -12.32
CA LEU A 71 -5.82 -4.84 -11.84
C LEU A 71 -5.86 -3.46 -11.18
N ASP A 72 -6.56 -2.51 -11.82
CA ASP A 72 -6.75 -1.15 -11.31
C ASP A 72 -7.56 -1.13 -10.01
N ASN A 73 -8.57 -2.00 -9.93
CA ASN A 73 -9.41 -2.16 -8.76
C ASN A 73 -8.60 -2.71 -7.57
N ILE A 74 -7.65 -3.62 -7.82
CA ILE A 74 -6.71 -4.13 -6.81
C ILE A 74 -5.78 -3.03 -6.33
N SER A 75 -5.06 -2.34 -7.22
CA SER A 75 -3.95 -1.48 -6.81
C SER A 75 -4.37 -0.10 -6.33
N SER A 76 -5.47 0.49 -6.85
CA SER A 76 -5.79 1.91 -6.61
C SER A 76 -6.02 2.22 -5.13
N PHE A 77 -6.89 1.46 -4.46
CA PHE A 77 -7.16 1.66 -3.04
C PHE A 77 -5.95 1.24 -2.18
N GLY A 78 -5.35 0.10 -2.51
CA GLY A 78 -4.20 -0.42 -1.78
C GLY A 78 -3.00 0.54 -1.77
N ARG A 79 -2.63 1.12 -2.92
CA ARG A 79 -1.54 2.11 -2.99
C ARG A 79 -1.80 3.30 -2.08
N LYS A 80 -3.02 3.83 -2.07
CA LYS A 80 -3.37 4.97 -1.21
C LYS A 80 -3.22 4.62 0.27
N VAL A 81 -3.77 3.49 0.70
CA VAL A 81 -3.65 3.00 2.08
C VAL A 81 -2.20 2.80 2.48
N ILE A 82 -1.38 2.21 1.60
CA ILE A 82 0.03 1.92 1.88
C ILE A 82 0.84 3.22 2.01
N GLN A 83 0.65 4.16 1.10
CA GLN A 83 1.35 5.45 1.13
C GLN A 83 0.95 6.27 2.35
N ASP A 84 -0.35 6.35 2.66
CA ASP A 84 -0.85 7.02 3.87
C ASP A 84 -0.24 6.38 5.14
N ALA A 85 -0.18 5.04 5.21
CA ALA A 85 0.42 4.33 6.34
C ALA A 85 1.93 4.54 6.48
N LEU A 86 2.67 4.63 5.37
CA LEU A 86 4.11 4.93 5.36
C LEU A 86 4.40 6.34 5.90
N VAL A 87 3.58 7.32 5.52
CA VAL A 87 3.66 8.69 6.03
C VAL A 87 3.27 8.74 7.50
N ASN A 88 2.12 8.16 7.88
CA ASN A 88 1.64 8.14 9.27
C ASN A 88 2.58 7.39 10.22
N SER A 89 3.34 6.42 9.71
CA SER A 89 4.36 5.69 10.48
C SER A 89 5.72 6.40 10.51
N GLY A 90 5.87 7.53 9.82
CA GLY A 90 7.11 8.31 9.76
C GLY A 90 8.21 7.67 8.91
N VAL A 91 7.90 6.72 8.03
CA VAL A 91 8.89 6.17 7.08
C VAL A 91 9.14 7.13 5.93
N LEU A 92 8.07 7.74 5.41
CA LEU A 92 8.12 8.80 4.42
C LEU A 92 7.68 10.12 5.06
N GLU A 93 8.26 11.24 4.63
CA GLU A 93 7.81 12.57 5.07
C GLU A 93 6.44 12.94 4.48
N ASN A 94 6.15 12.52 3.24
CA ASN A 94 4.91 12.79 2.51
C ASN A 94 4.72 11.80 1.33
N ASP A 95 3.53 11.75 0.73
CA ASP A 95 3.22 10.98 -0.49
C ASP A 95 3.15 11.84 -1.77
N GLY A 96 3.42 13.15 -1.65
CA GLY A 96 3.40 14.10 -2.76
C GLY A 96 4.59 14.05 -3.73
N TRP A 97 4.53 14.90 -4.75
CA TRP A 97 5.49 14.98 -5.88
C TRP A 97 6.96 15.19 -5.49
N GLN A 98 7.22 15.75 -4.30
CA GLN A 98 8.58 15.95 -3.79
C GLN A 98 9.19 14.66 -3.22
N ASN A 99 8.35 13.71 -2.82
CA ASN A 99 8.74 12.51 -2.08
C ASN A 99 8.56 11.24 -2.90
N ILE A 100 7.55 11.16 -3.77
CA ILE A 100 7.33 10.00 -4.65
C ILE A 100 7.48 10.43 -6.11
N ARG A 101 8.54 9.96 -6.78
CA ARG A 101 8.82 10.26 -8.19
C ARG A 101 7.97 9.45 -9.16
N GLY A 102 7.55 8.26 -8.73
CA GLY A 102 6.77 7.36 -9.56
C GLY A 102 6.50 6.05 -8.85
N PHE A 103 5.61 5.27 -9.44
CA PHE A 103 5.33 3.92 -9.01
C PHE A 103 4.94 3.02 -10.17
N ASN A 104 5.14 1.72 -10.02
CA ASN A 104 4.64 0.70 -10.92
C ASN A 104 3.96 -0.45 -10.15
N ASP A 105 3.04 -1.12 -10.83
CA ASP A 105 2.29 -2.26 -10.31
C ASP A 105 2.59 -3.50 -11.15
N GLU A 106 2.94 -4.61 -10.50
CA GLU A 106 3.02 -5.95 -11.07
C GLU A 106 1.98 -6.85 -10.39
N PHE A 107 1.35 -7.75 -11.14
CA PHE A 107 0.29 -8.62 -10.63
C PHE A 107 0.60 -10.08 -10.85
N LYS A 108 0.57 -10.86 -9.78
CA LYS A 108 0.86 -12.30 -9.77
C LYS A 108 -0.30 -13.06 -9.13
N VAL A 109 -0.44 -14.33 -9.47
CA VAL A 109 -1.39 -15.22 -8.80
C VAL A 109 -0.62 -16.07 -7.81
N SER A 110 -0.99 -16.00 -6.53
CA SER A 110 -0.49 -16.85 -5.46
C SER A 110 -1.67 -17.34 -4.63
N LYS A 111 -2.11 -18.56 -4.88
CA LYS A 111 -3.28 -19.14 -4.22
C LYS A 111 -3.04 -19.38 -2.73
N ASP A 112 -1.86 -19.89 -2.41
CA ASP A 112 -1.54 -20.39 -1.07
C ASP A 112 -0.90 -19.29 -0.19
N GLU A 113 -0.29 -18.27 -0.82
CA GLU A 113 0.37 -17.17 -0.11
C GLU A 113 0.08 -15.82 -0.77
N PRO A 114 -1.17 -15.32 -0.67
CA PRO A 114 -1.48 -13.97 -1.12
C PRO A 114 -0.79 -12.95 -0.21
N ARG A 115 -0.23 -11.90 -0.82
CA ARG A 115 0.52 -10.83 -0.16
C ARG A 115 0.69 -9.64 -1.08
N ILE A 116 1.14 -8.53 -0.52
CA ILE A 116 1.57 -7.35 -1.27
C ILE A 116 3.03 -7.11 -0.91
N GLU A 117 3.90 -7.08 -1.92
CA GLU A 117 5.30 -6.68 -1.75
C GLU A 117 5.44 -5.23 -2.19
N VAL A 118 6.04 -4.40 -1.35
CA VAL A 118 6.26 -2.98 -1.63
C VAL A 118 7.74 -2.71 -1.55
N HIS A 119 8.35 -2.53 -2.71
CA HIS A 119 9.74 -2.12 -2.84
C HIS A 119 9.82 -0.59 -2.88
N ILE A 120 10.68 -0.02 -2.04
CA ILE A 120 10.88 1.42 -1.91
C ILE A 120 12.34 1.72 -2.24
N PHE A 121 12.57 2.43 -3.34
CA PHE A 121 13.89 2.77 -3.82
C PHE A 121 14.15 4.25 -3.62
N GLU A 122 15.11 4.62 -2.78
CA GLU A 122 15.61 5.99 -2.77
C GLU A 122 16.21 6.34 -4.13
N VAL A 123 15.84 7.49 -4.67
CA VAL A 123 16.40 8.02 -5.91
C VAL A 123 17.16 9.32 -5.64
N GLU A 124 18.10 9.64 -6.52
CA GLU A 124 18.78 10.92 -6.50
C GLU A 124 17.79 12.05 -6.85
N ARG A 125 18.05 13.24 -6.29
CA ARG A 125 17.15 14.38 -6.42
C ARG A 125 17.18 15.00 -7.82
#